data_AF-A0A673JES2-F1
#
_entry.id   AF-A0A673JES2-F1
#
_cell.length_a   1.000
_cell.length_b   1.000
_cell.length_c   1.000
_cell.angle_alpha   90.00
_cell.angle_beta   90.00
_cell.angle_gamma   90.00
#
_symmetry.space_group_name_H-M   'P 1'
#
loop_
_entity.id
_entity.type
_entity.pdbx_description
1 polymer ?
#
loop_
_entity_poly.entity_id
_entity_poly.type
_entity_poly.pdbx_seq_one_letter_code
_entity_poly.pdbx_strand_id
1 'polypeptide(L)'
;MAASLRTFCTAVSRQSIRPFSSSCVTLAGKKWRLENGLARSGSEYGPLTDLPDWSYADGRPAPPLKGQIRRQKQREEFARRAVYLSAEVDEGMKQWQEKKEEEKEKEQHVKSLLLKPKGNLLKNTK
;
A
#
# COMPACT_ATOMS: atom_id res chain seq x y z
N MET A 1 -68.52 16.90 55.85
CA MET A 1 -67.60 17.73 55.04
C MET A 1 -66.23 17.04 55.03
N ALA A 2 -66.00 16.06 54.14
CA ALA A 2 -64.72 15.36 54.07
C ALA A 2 -63.91 15.93 52.89
N ALA A 3 -62.82 16.63 53.21
CA ALA A 3 -61.93 17.21 52.21
C ALA A 3 -61.03 16.12 51.61
N SER A 4 -61.10 15.94 50.29
CA SER A 4 -60.22 15.04 49.54
C SER A 4 -58.86 15.73 49.34
N LEU A 5 -57.83 15.26 50.05
CA LEU A 5 -56.45 15.64 49.78
C LEU A 5 -55.97 14.88 48.52
N ARG A 6 -55.86 15.60 47.40
CA ARG A 6 -55.27 15.06 46.17
C ARG A 6 -53.77 14.95 46.33
N THR A 7 -53.29 13.74 46.58
CA THR A 7 -51.86 13.40 46.52
C THR A 7 -51.45 13.38 45.05
N PHE A 8 -50.67 14.37 44.61
CA PHE A 8 -50.03 14.32 43.30
C PHE A 8 -48.89 13.29 43.36
N CYS A 9 -49.12 12.11 42.80
CA CYS A 9 -48.07 11.16 42.47
C CYS A 9 -47.24 11.73 41.31
N THR A 10 -46.03 12.22 41.60
CA THR A 10 -45.03 12.48 40.57
C THR A 10 -44.46 11.14 40.11
N ALA A 11 -45.06 10.57 39.06
CA ALA A 11 -44.47 9.45 38.36
C ALA A 11 -43.17 9.92 37.68
N VAL A 12 -42.04 9.73 38.35
CA VAL A 12 -40.72 9.86 37.71
C VAL A 12 -40.61 8.72 36.72
N SER A 13 -40.94 9.01 35.46
CA SER A 13 -40.60 8.18 34.31
C SER A 13 -39.08 8.02 34.28
N ARG A 14 -38.58 6.89 34.79
CA ARG A 14 -37.22 6.43 34.51
C ARG A 14 -37.17 6.08 33.02
N GLN A 15 -36.79 7.05 32.19
CA GLN A 15 -36.42 6.78 30.82
C GLN A 15 -35.23 5.82 30.83
N SER A 16 -35.49 4.57 30.41
CA SER A 16 -34.43 3.65 30.01
C SER A 16 -33.77 4.21 28.76
N ILE A 17 -32.71 5.00 28.96
CA ILE A 17 -31.81 5.38 27.88
C ILE A 17 -31.05 4.09 27.53
N ARG A 18 -31.45 3.41 26.46
CA ARG A 18 -30.63 2.34 25.89
C ARG A 18 -29.35 3.00 25.36
N PRO A 19 -28.14 2.69 25.88
CA PRO A 19 -26.93 3.26 25.31
C PRO A 19 -26.76 2.71 23.89
N PHE A 20 -26.73 3.59 22.90
CA PHE A 20 -26.31 3.21 21.55
C PHE A 20 -24.79 3.02 21.60
N SER A 21 -24.32 1.82 21.31
CA SER A 21 -22.87 1.57 21.22
C SER A 21 -22.32 2.31 20.01
N SER A 22 -21.47 3.31 20.23
CA SER A 22 -20.74 4.05 19.20
C SER A 22 -19.40 3.39 18.84
N SER A 23 -19.09 2.22 19.42
CA SER A 23 -17.88 1.48 19.10
C SER A 23 -17.89 1.01 17.64
N CYS A 24 -16.81 1.32 16.93
CA CYS A 24 -16.52 0.81 15.60
C CYS A 24 -16.64 -0.73 15.58
N VAL A 25 -17.34 -1.28 14.58
CA VAL A 25 -17.37 -2.73 14.35
C VAL A 25 -15.94 -3.19 14.06
N THR A 26 -15.28 -3.77 15.06
CA THR A 26 -13.99 -4.42 14.86
C THR A 26 -14.25 -5.72 14.11
N LEU A 27 -13.75 -5.82 12.88
CA LEU A 27 -13.79 -7.07 12.12
C LEU A 27 -12.93 -8.10 12.86
N ALA A 28 -13.58 -9.03 13.55
CA ALA A 28 -12.92 -10.10 14.27
C ALA A 28 -11.96 -10.87 13.35
N GLY A 29 -10.74 -11.13 13.84
CA GLY A 29 -9.72 -11.89 13.11
C GLY A 29 -8.92 -11.11 12.05
N LYS A 30 -9.16 -9.80 11.84
CA LYS A 30 -8.35 -8.99 10.89
C LYS A 30 -6.85 -9.05 11.18
N LYS A 31 -6.46 -8.89 12.45
CA LYS A 31 -5.05 -8.91 12.88
C LYS A 31 -4.39 -10.24 12.51
N TRP A 32 -5.01 -11.35 12.91
CA TRP A 32 -4.53 -12.69 12.59
C TRP A 32 -4.44 -12.93 11.08
N ARG A 33 -5.42 -12.49 10.28
CA ARG A 33 -5.37 -12.64 8.82
C ARG A 33 -4.16 -11.94 8.21
N LEU A 34 -3.91 -10.68 8.60
CA LEU A 34 -2.76 -9.92 8.10
C LEU A 34 -1.44 -10.53 8.54
N GLU A 35 -1.34 -11.02 9.78
CA GLU A 35 -0.16 -11.73 10.29
C GLU A 35 0.12 -13.03 9.52
N ASN A 36 -0.92 -13.65 8.95
CA ASN A 36 -0.81 -14.86 8.11
C ASN A 36 -0.77 -14.55 6.60
N GLY A 37 -0.58 -13.27 6.20
CA GLY A 37 -0.49 -12.89 4.79
C GLY A 37 -1.80 -13.04 4.00
N LEU A 38 -2.94 -13.11 4.69
CA LEU A 38 -4.26 -13.16 4.08
C LEU A 38 -4.83 -11.75 3.87
N ALA A 39 -5.84 -11.68 3.02
CA ALA A 39 -6.60 -10.46 2.78
C ALA A 39 -7.21 -9.91 4.09
N ARG A 40 -7.32 -8.58 4.16
CA ARG A 40 -7.85 -7.88 5.33
C ARG A 40 -9.30 -8.28 5.60
N SER A 41 -10.08 -8.44 4.53
CA SER A 41 -11.43 -9.00 4.55
C SER A 41 -11.47 -10.31 3.75
N GLY A 42 -12.47 -11.15 4.01
CA GLY A 42 -12.65 -12.41 3.25
C GLY A 42 -13.10 -12.23 1.80
N SER A 43 -13.39 -10.99 1.37
CA SER A 43 -13.99 -10.68 0.06
C SER A 43 -13.06 -9.91 -0.89
N GLU A 44 -11.84 -9.58 -0.46
CA GLU A 44 -10.90 -8.77 -1.24
C GLU A 44 -10.21 -9.62 -2.32
N TYR A 45 -9.49 -10.67 -1.90
CA TYR A 45 -8.84 -11.65 -2.77
C TYR A 45 -8.76 -13.00 -2.06
N GLY A 46 -8.58 -14.08 -2.81
CA GLY A 46 -8.47 -15.43 -2.29
C GLY A 46 -9.51 -16.38 -2.88
N PRO A 47 -9.45 -17.68 -2.50
CA PRO A 47 -10.23 -18.73 -3.14
C PRO A 47 -11.74 -18.50 -3.05
N LEU A 48 -12.23 -17.93 -1.94
CA LEU A 48 -13.64 -17.61 -1.77
C LEU A 48 -14.18 -16.58 -2.79
N THR A 49 -13.30 -15.75 -3.36
CA THR A 49 -13.68 -14.61 -4.20
C THR A 49 -13.20 -14.72 -5.64
N ASP A 50 -12.08 -15.40 -5.87
CA ASP A 50 -11.46 -15.55 -7.19
C ASP A 50 -11.92 -16.85 -7.90
N LEU A 51 -12.45 -17.85 -7.17
CA LEU A 51 -13.01 -19.06 -7.77
C LEU A 51 -14.45 -18.84 -8.27
N PRO A 52 -14.90 -19.59 -9.29
CA PRO A 52 -16.27 -19.51 -9.77
C PRO A 52 -17.24 -20.14 -8.74
N ASP A 53 -18.36 -19.47 -8.51
CA ASP A 53 -19.39 -19.93 -7.56
C ASP A 53 -20.12 -21.20 -8.03
N TRP A 54 -20.09 -21.50 -9.33
CA TRP A 54 -20.76 -22.66 -9.94
C TRP A 54 -20.03 -23.14 -11.20
N SER A 55 -20.40 -24.33 -11.67
CA SER A 55 -19.96 -24.90 -12.96
C SER A 55 -21.10 -25.73 -13.57
N TYR A 56 -21.02 -26.02 -14.86
CA TYR A 56 -22.01 -26.90 -15.50
C TYR A 56 -21.83 -28.34 -15.01
N ALA A 57 -22.91 -29.12 -14.93
CA ALA A 57 -22.86 -30.52 -14.52
C ALA A 57 -21.94 -31.38 -15.41
N ASP A 58 -21.83 -31.01 -16.70
CA ASP A 58 -20.92 -31.64 -17.66
C ASP A 58 -19.43 -31.37 -17.39
N GLY A 59 -19.10 -30.51 -16.42
CA GLY A 59 -17.73 -30.09 -16.11
C GLY A 59 -17.24 -28.89 -16.94
N ARG A 60 -18.09 -28.30 -17.79
CA ARG A 60 -17.73 -27.06 -18.49
C ARG A 60 -17.57 -25.91 -17.48
N PRO A 61 -16.58 -25.02 -17.65
CA PRO A 61 -16.40 -23.90 -16.75
C PRO A 61 -17.53 -22.89 -16.88
N ALA A 62 -17.89 -22.23 -15.77
CA ALA A 62 -18.81 -21.11 -15.82
C ALA A 62 -18.18 -19.92 -16.57
N PRO A 63 -19.00 -19.11 -17.27
CA PRO A 63 -18.52 -17.86 -17.84
C PRO A 63 -18.00 -16.92 -16.73
N PRO A 64 -16.95 -16.12 -17.01
CA PRO A 64 -16.34 -15.27 -16.00
C PRO A 64 -17.29 -14.15 -15.53
N LEU A 65 -17.30 -13.89 -14.23
CA LEU A 65 -18.12 -12.85 -13.64
C LEU A 65 -17.57 -11.46 -14.00
N LYS A 66 -18.46 -10.48 -14.22
CA LYS A 66 -18.08 -9.08 -14.53
C LYS A 66 -17.08 -8.49 -13.53
N GLY A 67 -17.28 -8.79 -12.24
CA GLY A 67 -16.38 -8.35 -11.17
C GLY A 67 -14.99 -8.96 -11.25
N GLN A 68 -14.89 -10.23 -11.64
CA GLN A 68 -13.61 -10.93 -11.84
C GLN A 68 -12.85 -10.35 -13.02
N ILE A 69 -13.52 -10.13 -14.16
CA ILE A 69 -12.93 -9.48 -15.34
C ILE A 69 -12.37 -8.09 -14.98
N ARG A 70 -13.17 -7.28 -14.27
CA ARG A 70 -12.73 -5.95 -13.82
C ARG A 70 -11.50 -6.03 -12.91
N ARG A 71 -11.47 -6.94 -11.94
CA ARG A 71 -10.32 -7.12 -11.03
C ARG A 71 -9.08 -7.60 -11.78
N GLN A 72 -9.22 -8.51 -12.75
CA GLN A 72 -8.10 -8.97 -13.57
C GLN A 72 -7.49 -7.82 -14.37
N LYS A 73 -8.32 -7.02 -15.04
CA LYS A 73 -7.86 -5.83 -15.78
C LYS A 73 -7.13 -4.83 -14.86
N GLN A 74 -7.68 -4.56 -13.68
CA GLN A 74 -7.04 -3.66 -12.70
C GLN A 74 -5.69 -4.21 -12.22
N ARG A 75 -5.59 -5.52 -11.96
CA ARG A 75 -4.33 -6.19 -11.58
C ARG A 75 -3.29 -6.12 -12.71
N GLU A 76 -3.72 -6.30 -13.96
CA GLU A 76 -2.87 -6.17 -15.15
C GLU A 76 -2.34 -4.75 -15.33
N GLU A 77 -3.21 -3.74 -15.25
CA GLU A 77 -2.81 -2.32 -15.32
C GLU A 77 -1.82 -1.95 -14.20
N PHE A 78 -2.07 -2.44 -12.98
CA PHE A 78 -1.17 -2.24 -11.85
C PHE A 78 0.21 -2.88 -12.08
N ALA A 79 0.24 -4.14 -12.54
CA ALA A 79 1.48 -4.85 -12.81
C ALA A 79 2.31 -4.18 -13.91
N ARG A 80 1.66 -3.74 -15.00
CA ARG A 80 2.31 -2.97 -16.08
C ARG A 80 2.97 -1.71 -15.54
N ARG A 81 2.25 -0.95 -14.70
CA ARG A 81 2.78 0.28 -14.11
C ARG A 81 3.96 0.01 -13.20
N ALA A 82 3.91 -1.04 -12.38
CA ALA A 82 5.02 -1.40 -11.50
C ALA A 82 6.29 -1.69 -12.30
N VAL A 83 6.19 -2.52 -13.35
CA VAL A 83 7.33 -2.85 -14.22
C VAL A 83 7.88 -1.60 -14.92
N TYR A 84 7.00 -0.76 -15.44
CA TYR A 84 7.39 0.48 -16.10
C TYR A 84 8.18 1.41 -15.18
N LEU A 85 7.68 1.67 -13.97
CA LEU A 85 8.36 2.54 -13.00
C LEU A 85 9.70 1.94 -12.54
N SER A 86 9.79 0.61 -12.38
CA SER A 86 11.07 -0.04 -12.07
C SER A 86 12.09 0.18 -13.18
N ALA A 87 11.68 0.05 -14.44
CA ALA A 87 12.58 0.28 -15.58
C ALA A 87 13.07 1.74 -15.64
N GLU A 88 12.19 2.72 -15.42
CA GLU A 88 12.59 4.14 -15.38
C GLU A 88 13.64 4.42 -14.29
N VAL A 89 13.47 3.83 -13.11
CA VAL A 89 14.43 3.97 -12.00
C VAL A 89 15.77 3.34 -12.38
N ASP A 90 15.76 2.13 -12.94
CA ASP A 90 16.98 1.42 -13.33
C ASP A 90 17.74 2.18 -14.43
N GLU A 91 17.03 2.72 -15.41
CA GLU A 91 17.62 3.56 -16.47
C GLU A 91 18.22 4.84 -15.89
N GLY A 92 17.50 5.52 -14.99
CA GLY A 92 18.00 6.72 -14.32
C GLY A 92 19.26 6.44 -13.49
N MET A 93 19.33 5.29 -12.83
CA MET A 93 20.52 4.87 -12.10
C MET A 93 21.71 4.61 -13.02
N LYS A 94 21.51 3.95 -14.17
CA LYS A 94 22.57 3.71 -15.16
C LYS A 94 23.13 5.02 -15.70
N GLN A 95 22.26 5.93 -16.15
CA GLN A 95 22.67 7.23 -16.66
C GLN A 95 23.44 8.04 -15.61
N TRP A 96 23.02 7.99 -14.35
CA TRP A 96 23.74 8.66 -13.26
C TRP A 96 25.14 8.06 -13.03
N GLN A 97 25.26 6.74 -13.09
CA GLN A 97 26.55 6.04 -12.97
C GLN A 97 27.50 6.39 -14.12
N GLU A 98 27.02 6.30 -15.36
CA GLU A 98 27.79 6.66 -16.56
C GLU A 98 28.29 8.10 -16.49
N LYS A 99 27.41 9.04 -16.12
CA LYS A 99 27.81 10.44 -15.94
C LYS A 99 28.88 10.62 -14.86
N LYS A 100 28.79 9.87 -13.75
CA LYS A 100 29.77 9.91 -12.68
C LYS A 100 31.13 9.34 -13.10
N GLU A 101 31.13 8.32 -13.95
CA GLU A 101 32.33 7.74 -14.52
C GLU A 101 32.97 8.70 -15.51
N GLU A 102 32.20 9.29 -16.42
CA GLU A 102 32.69 10.32 -17.34
C GLU A 102 33.29 11.53 -16.62
N GLU A 103 32.68 12.01 -15.54
CA GLU A 103 33.22 13.10 -14.73
C GLU A 103 34.60 12.74 -14.16
N LYS A 104 34.75 11.52 -13.63
CA LYS A 104 36.04 11.03 -13.11
C LYS A 104 37.07 10.87 -14.23
N GLU A 105 36.69 10.34 -15.37
CA GLU A 105 37.57 10.18 -16.53
C GLU A 105 38.03 11.54 -17.06
N LYS A 106 37.14 12.53 -17.15
CA LYS A 106 37.49 13.91 -17.54
C LYS A 106 38.46 14.53 -16.54
N GLU A 107 38.23 14.36 -15.24
CA GLU A 107 39.16 14.83 -14.21
C GLU A 107 40.54 14.16 -14.33
N GLN A 108 40.58 12.84 -14.55
CA GLN A 108 41.83 12.10 -14.75
C GLN A 108 42.54 12.56 -16.03
N HIS A 109 41.79 12.77 -17.10
CA HIS A 109 42.31 13.28 -18.37
C HIS A 109 42.93 14.66 -18.18
N VAL A 110 42.21 15.60 -17.55
CA VAL A 110 42.74 16.94 -17.24
C VAL A 110 44.00 16.83 -16.37
N LYS A 111 44.01 15.98 -15.33
CA LYS A 111 45.18 15.74 -14.48
C LYS A 111 46.37 15.21 -15.27
N SER A 112 46.14 14.31 -16.23
CA SER A 112 47.20 13.74 -17.08
C SER A 112 47.81 14.77 -18.03
N LEU A 113 47.03 15.77 -18.45
CA LEU A 113 47.48 16.86 -19.30
C LEU A 113 48.19 17.98 -18.53
N LEU A 114 48.17 17.97 -17.19
CA LEU A 114 48.83 19.00 -16.40
C LEU A 114 50.34 18.98 -16.63
N LEU A 115 50.91 20.17 -16.75
CA LEU A 115 52.36 20.34 -16.85
C LEU A 115 53.02 19.97 -15.52
N LYS A 116 54.29 19.55 -15.60
CA LYS A 116 55.10 19.23 -14.42
C LYS A 116 55.11 20.40 -13.42
N PRO A 117 54.99 20.12 -12.11
CA PRO A 117 55.02 21.17 -11.10
C PRO A 117 56.39 21.86 -11.07
N LYS A 118 56.39 23.18 -10.84
CA LYS A 118 57.61 24.02 -10.78
C LYS A 118 57.75 24.70 -9.42
N GLY A 119 58.93 25.24 -9.14
CA GLY A 119 59.18 26.12 -8.00
C GLY A 119 59.42 25.39 -6.68
N ASN A 120 58.77 25.83 -5.60
CA ASN A 120 59.04 25.35 -4.23
C ASN A 120 58.72 23.86 -4.03
N LEU A 121 57.88 23.24 -4.86
CA LEU A 121 57.63 21.79 -4.83
C LEU A 121 58.89 20.95 -5.11
N LEU A 122 59.90 21.49 -5.79
CA LEU A 122 61.15 20.80 -6.11
C LEU A 122 62.25 20.99 -5.05
N LYS A 123 62.05 21.89 -4.08
CA LYS A 123 63.09 22.25 -3.09
C LYS A 123 63.13 21.31 -1.87
N ASN A 124 62.08 20.49 -1.70
CA ASN A 124 61.88 19.65 -0.51
C ASN A 124 62.22 18.17 -0.73
N THR A 125 62.74 17.79 -1.89
CA THR A 125 63.30 16.45 -2.13
C THR A 125 64.77 16.46 -1.70
N LYS A 126 65.01 16.13 -0.42
CA LYS A 126 66.34 15.78 0.12
C LYS A 126 66.32 14.31 0.52
#